data_AF-A0A258AIB1-F1
#
_entry.id   AF-A0A258AIB1-F1
#
_cell.length_a   1.000
_cell.length_b   1.000
_cell.length_c   1.000
_cell.angle_alpha   90.00
_cell.angle_beta   90.00
_cell.angle_gamma   90.00
#
_symmetry.space_group_name_H-M   'P 1'
#
loop_
_entity.id
_entity.type
_entity.pdbx_description
1 polymer ?
#
loop_
_entity_poly.entity_id
_entity_poly.type
_entity_poly.pdbx_seq_one_letter_code
_entity_poly.pdbx_strand_id
1 'polypeptide(L)'
;MAFIPGGDYKPLYAKEAKSRHTAPFFMAVTQVTNGEFLAFVKAHPAWRRSQVKRSLADANYLAHWAGDLELGDKAPLNAPVTHVSWFAAKACCEAQGRRLPTQDEWEFAARADATKQDASTDPAYLPQLLEWYSKPATSALEDVRTGVQNVYGLRGMHGLVWEWVQDFNATLLMGDSRSDGSLERKLFCGAGSLLASDVSNYAAFMRYALRSSLKGAYCVGSLGFRAAQSITPEAVSSRTLSFTTPYDLPGDWRNQDNKALMLASLRGKVRVLTMGFTRCKFACPRILSDMQHIERALGKDADQVGFVFLSIDPQFDTPAQMTATIHEHKMNPVHWTFLAAPTDIVQQT
;
A
#
# COMPACT_ATOMS: atom_id res chain seq x y z
N MET A 1 -14.44 13.95 -8.53
CA MET A 1 -13.00 13.85 -8.24
C MET A 1 -12.39 15.24 -8.37
N ALA A 2 -11.38 15.57 -7.59
CA ALA A 2 -10.59 16.80 -7.67
C ALA A 2 -9.15 16.46 -8.05
N PHE A 3 -8.53 17.31 -8.86
CA PHE A 3 -7.12 17.18 -9.24
C PHE A 3 -6.22 17.70 -8.12
N ILE A 4 -5.22 16.92 -7.76
CA ILE A 4 -4.19 17.27 -6.78
C ILE A 4 -2.85 17.32 -7.53
N PRO A 5 -2.15 18.47 -7.53
CA PRO A 5 -0.95 18.65 -8.34
C PRO A 5 0.22 17.79 -7.87
N GLY A 6 0.18 17.24 -6.66
CA GLY A 6 1.33 16.56 -6.08
C GLY A 6 2.51 17.51 -5.88
N GLY A 7 3.67 16.95 -5.56
CA GLY A 7 4.90 17.67 -5.28
C GLY A 7 5.56 17.18 -4.00
N ASP A 8 6.58 17.92 -3.61
CA ASP A 8 7.30 17.63 -2.38
C ASP A 8 6.50 18.07 -1.16
N TYR A 9 6.54 17.25 -0.13
CA TYR A 9 5.99 17.59 1.16
C TYR A 9 6.82 17.02 2.29
N LYS A 10 6.79 17.73 3.41
CA LYS A 10 7.23 17.14 4.67
C LYS A 10 6.02 16.46 5.29
N PRO A 11 6.11 15.15 5.61
CA PRO A 11 5.10 14.50 6.43
C PRO A 11 4.77 15.40 7.62
N LEU A 12 3.47 15.66 7.78
CA LEU A 12 2.91 16.63 8.73
C LEU A 12 3.37 16.45 10.19
N TYR A 13 3.93 15.28 10.50
CA TYR A 13 3.89 14.67 11.82
C TYR A 13 5.22 14.04 12.23
N ALA A 14 6.30 14.35 11.50
CA ALA A 14 7.64 13.96 11.90
C ALA A 14 8.60 15.13 12.08
N LYS A 15 9.12 15.27 13.32
CA LYS A 15 9.98 16.37 13.78
C LYS A 15 11.26 16.50 12.93
N GLU A 16 11.71 15.39 12.35
CA GLU A 16 12.82 15.31 11.39
C GLU A 16 12.43 14.51 10.13
N ALA A 17 11.20 14.70 9.64
CA ALA A 17 10.75 14.02 8.44
C ALA A 17 11.61 14.44 7.24
N LYS A 18 12.25 13.48 6.58
CA LYS A 18 12.76 13.70 5.22
C LYS A 18 11.57 14.07 4.32
N SER A 19 11.79 15.03 3.43
CA SER A 19 10.81 15.38 2.41
C SER A 19 10.46 14.14 1.59
N ARG A 20 9.19 13.96 1.31
CA ARG A 20 8.65 12.92 0.43
C ARG A 20 8.07 13.58 -0.80
N HIS A 21 7.95 12.80 -1.87
CA HIS A 21 7.41 13.27 -3.15
C HIS A 21 6.15 12.50 -3.49
N THR A 22 5.10 13.22 -3.85
CA THR A 22 3.83 12.64 -4.30
C THR A 22 3.60 13.04 -5.76
N ALA A 23 3.45 12.08 -6.67
CA ALA A 23 3.10 12.38 -8.05
C ALA A 23 1.68 13.01 -8.13
N PRO A 24 1.34 13.78 -9.18
CA PRO A 24 0.01 14.33 -9.33
C PRO A 24 -1.05 13.22 -9.46
N PHE A 25 -2.26 13.44 -8.93
CA PHE A 25 -3.33 12.44 -8.86
C PHE A 25 -4.71 13.08 -8.74
N PHE A 26 -5.78 12.28 -8.87
CA PHE A 26 -7.13 12.68 -8.55
C PHE A 26 -7.58 12.07 -7.22
N MET A 27 -8.32 12.82 -6.41
CA MET A 27 -8.93 12.34 -5.17
C MET A 27 -10.43 12.62 -5.16
N ALA A 28 -11.22 11.76 -4.54
CA ALA A 28 -12.64 12.00 -4.34
C ALA A 28 -12.84 13.24 -3.46
N VAL A 29 -13.77 14.10 -3.89
CA VAL A 29 -14.12 15.37 -3.23
C VAL A 29 -14.59 15.08 -1.80
N THR A 30 -15.37 14.03 -1.62
CA THR A 30 -15.92 13.57 -0.34
C THR A 30 -15.52 12.13 -0.07
N GLN A 31 -15.75 11.67 1.17
CA GLN A 31 -15.76 10.25 1.49
C GLN A 31 -16.85 9.51 0.71
N VAL A 32 -16.67 8.19 0.57
CA VAL A 32 -17.71 7.32 0.03
C VAL A 32 -18.89 7.28 1.01
N THR A 33 -20.09 7.48 0.50
CA THR A 33 -21.34 7.53 1.26
C THR A 33 -21.97 6.14 1.44
N ASN A 34 -22.89 6.01 2.40
CA ASN A 34 -23.71 4.80 2.55
C ASN A 34 -24.46 4.46 1.26
N GLY A 35 -24.99 5.47 0.55
CA GLY A 35 -25.71 5.28 -0.71
C GLY A 35 -24.83 4.72 -1.83
N GLU A 36 -23.62 5.26 -1.99
CA GLU A 36 -22.65 4.75 -2.97
C GLU A 36 -22.19 3.34 -2.63
N PHE A 37 -21.93 3.05 -1.34
CA PHE A 37 -21.54 1.73 -0.91
C PHE A 37 -22.69 0.71 -1.04
N LEU A 38 -23.93 1.13 -0.84
CA LEU A 38 -25.11 0.29 -1.09
C LEU A 38 -25.22 -0.10 -2.56
N ALA A 39 -24.95 0.83 -3.49
CA ALA A 39 -24.90 0.50 -4.91
C ALA A 39 -23.82 -0.55 -5.22
N PHE A 40 -22.64 -0.44 -4.61
CA PHE A 40 -21.58 -1.44 -4.71
C PHE A 40 -22.03 -2.82 -4.16
N VAL A 41 -22.60 -2.88 -2.96
CA VAL A 41 -23.05 -4.15 -2.35
C VAL A 41 -24.21 -4.80 -3.12
N LYS A 42 -25.07 -3.99 -3.77
CA LYS A 42 -26.09 -4.49 -4.70
C LYS A 42 -25.46 -5.19 -5.90
N ALA A 43 -24.45 -4.57 -6.51
CA ALA A 43 -23.74 -5.11 -7.68
C ALA A 43 -22.79 -6.27 -7.36
N HIS A 44 -22.28 -6.34 -6.12
CA HIS A 44 -21.32 -7.35 -5.68
C HIS A 44 -21.83 -8.12 -4.45
N PRO A 45 -22.70 -9.13 -4.62
CA PRO A 45 -23.36 -9.84 -3.52
C PRO A 45 -22.41 -10.47 -2.48
N ALA A 46 -21.18 -10.80 -2.86
CA ALA A 46 -20.16 -11.32 -1.95
C ALA A 46 -19.77 -10.33 -0.83
N TRP A 47 -20.05 -9.03 -1.02
CA TRP A 47 -19.82 -7.97 -0.04
C TRP A 47 -21.05 -7.61 0.79
N ARG A 48 -22.16 -8.35 0.65
CA ARG A 48 -23.30 -8.24 1.56
C ARG A 48 -22.90 -8.68 2.96
N ARG A 49 -23.50 -8.06 3.97
CA ARG A 49 -23.17 -8.31 5.37
C ARG A 49 -23.30 -9.78 5.76
N SER A 50 -24.32 -10.48 5.26
CA SER A 50 -24.55 -11.90 5.51
C SER A 50 -23.59 -12.83 4.75
N GLN A 51 -22.94 -12.36 3.68
CA GLN A 51 -22.15 -13.17 2.75
C GLN A 51 -20.64 -12.95 2.88
N VAL A 52 -20.20 -11.84 3.48
CA VAL A 52 -18.78 -11.50 3.57
C VAL A 52 -18.00 -12.58 4.32
N LYS A 53 -16.84 -12.96 3.79
CA LYS A 53 -15.95 -13.91 4.46
C LYS A 53 -15.34 -13.27 5.71
N ARG A 54 -15.34 -13.98 6.84
CA ARG A 54 -14.75 -13.51 8.11
C ARG A 54 -13.25 -13.21 8.05
N SER A 55 -12.53 -13.79 7.09
CA SER A 55 -11.13 -13.47 6.82
C SER A 55 -10.94 -12.09 6.18
N LEU A 56 -11.99 -11.52 5.58
CA LEU A 56 -11.97 -10.22 4.88
C LEU A 56 -12.67 -9.12 5.67
N ALA A 57 -13.54 -9.47 6.62
CA ALA A 57 -14.22 -8.50 7.47
C ALA A 57 -14.65 -9.15 8.80
N ASP A 58 -14.47 -8.44 9.91
CA ASP A 58 -14.84 -8.91 11.25
C ASP A 58 -16.37 -8.92 11.50
N ALA A 59 -16.78 -9.17 12.74
CA ALA A 59 -18.18 -9.20 13.14
C ALA A 59 -18.92 -7.86 12.98
N ASN A 60 -18.19 -6.75 12.96
CA ASN A 60 -18.75 -5.40 12.91
C ASN A 60 -19.02 -4.90 11.50
N TYR A 61 -18.70 -5.69 10.46
CA TYR A 61 -18.94 -5.30 9.07
C TYR A 61 -20.39 -4.90 8.82
N LEU A 62 -20.60 -3.68 8.35
CA LEU A 62 -21.91 -3.05 8.11
C LEU A 62 -22.88 -3.20 9.31
N ALA A 63 -22.36 -3.24 10.54
CA ALA A 63 -23.17 -3.53 11.73
C ALA A 63 -24.31 -2.53 11.96
N HIS A 64 -24.12 -1.28 11.50
CA HIS A 64 -25.07 -0.18 11.58
C HIS A 64 -26.16 -0.24 10.50
N TRP A 65 -26.04 -1.09 9.48
CA TRP A 65 -27.10 -1.30 8.49
C TRP A 65 -28.17 -2.24 9.04
N ALA A 66 -29.43 -1.97 8.69
CA ALA A 66 -30.58 -2.80 9.07
C ALA A 66 -30.55 -4.20 8.42
N GLY A 67 -30.01 -4.31 7.20
CA GLY A 67 -29.91 -5.56 6.46
C GLY A 67 -28.86 -5.53 5.35
N ASP A 68 -28.82 -6.57 4.52
CA ASP A 68 -27.84 -6.69 3.44
C ASP A 68 -27.93 -5.55 2.42
N LEU A 69 -29.15 -5.09 2.14
CA LEU A 69 -29.45 -4.04 1.17
C LEU A 69 -30.31 -2.91 1.76
N GLU A 70 -30.41 -2.86 3.09
CA GLU A 70 -31.26 -1.94 3.84
C GLU A 70 -30.41 -1.15 4.84
N LEU A 71 -30.33 0.18 4.65
CA LEU A 71 -29.50 1.06 5.47
C LEU A 71 -30.06 1.23 6.89
N GLY A 72 -31.35 1.54 7.02
CA GLY A 72 -31.98 1.92 8.29
C GLY A 72 -31.52 3.28 8.82
N ASP A 73 -32.06 3.68 9.98
CA ASP A 73 -31.90 5.05 10.51
C ASP A 73 -30.47 5.38 10.95
N LYS A 74 -29.66 4.36 11.24
CA LYS A 74 -28.27 4.51 11.71
C LYS A 74 -27.26 4.68 10.57
N ALA A 75 -27.70 4.60 9.32
CA ALA A 75 -26.86 4.73 8.14
C ALA A 75 -27.47 5.73 7.13
N PRO A 76 -27.51 7.05 7.45
CA PRO A 76 -28.06 8.05 6.53
C PRO A 76 -27.40 7.97 5.16
N LEU A 77 -28.20 8.13 4.10
CA LEU A 77 -27.78 7.86 2.71
C LEU A 77 -26.51 8.62 2.31
N ASN A 78 -26.41 9.89 2.69
CA ASN A 78 -25.30 10.77 2.31
C ASN A 78 -24.23 10.91 3.40
N ALA A 79 -24.38 10.21 4.53
CA ALA A 79 -23.32 10.13 5.53
C ALA A 79 -22.20 9.20 5.02
N PRO A 80 -20.94 9.41 5.45
CA PRO A 80 -19.85 8.52 5.08
C PRO A 80 -20.12 7.10 5.55
N VAL A 81 -19.82 6.11 4.71
CA VAL A 81 -19.89 4.71 5.10
C VAL A 81 -18.79 4.39 6.10
N THR A 82 -19.13 3.76 7.20
CA THR A 82 -18.19 3.22 8.19
C THR A 82 -18.44 1.74 8.42
N HIS A 83 -17.79 1.11 9.41
CA HIS A 83 -17.92 -0.33 9.62
C HIS A 83 -17.56 -1.14 8.36
N VAL A 84 -16.58 -0.66 7.60
CA VAL A 84 -16.07 -1.34 6.40
C VAL A 84 -14.61 -1.73 6.61
N SER A 85 -14.27 -2.93 6.17
CA SER A 85 -12.89 -3.40 6.20
C SER A 85 -12.07 -2.76 5.08
N TRP A 86 -10.75 -2.78 5.22
CA TRP A 86 -9.85 -2.30 4.17
C TRP A 86 -10.06 -3.06 2.85
N PHE A 87 -10.32 -4.37 2.92
CA PHE A 87 -10.59 -5.20 1.75
C PHE A 87 -11.86 -4.77 1.01
N ALA A 88 -12.92 -4.46 1.75
CA ALA A 88 -14.19 -4.00 1.17
C ALA A 88 -14.05 -2.59 0.57
N ALA A 89 -13.35 -1.69 1.27
CA ALA A 89 -13.04 -0.35 0.79
C ALA A 89 -12.23 -0.39 -0.52
N LYS A 90 -11.16 -1.20 -0.56
CA LYS A 90 -10.36 -1.43 -1.76
C LYS A 90 -11.20 -1.98 -2.92
N ALA A 91 -11.98 -3.03 -2.68
CA ALA A 91 -12.82 -3.63 -3.72
C ALA A 91 -13.87 -2.65 -4.27
N CYS A 92 -14.45 -1.79 -3.41
CA CYS A 92 -15.38 -0.75 -3.84
C CYS A 92 -14.73 0.30 -4.74
N CYS A 93 -13.50 0.74 -4.43
CA CYS A 93 -12.74 1.61 -5.31
C CYS A 93 -12.39 0.93 -6.64
N GLU A 94 -11.91 -0.32 -6.59
CA GLU A 94 -11.51 -1.08 -7.80
C GLU A 94 -12.68 -1.35 -8.74
N ALA A 95 -13.88 -1.62 -8.20
CA ALA A 95 -15.10 -1.77 -9.00
C ALA A 95 -15.45 -0.52 -9.82
N GLN A 96 -14.93 0.65 -9.44
CA GLN A 96 -15.11 1.92 -10.15
C GLN A 96 -13.89 2.32 -10.98
N GLY A 97 -12.91 1.42 -11.16
CA GLY A 97 -11.65 1.74 -11.83
C GLY A 97 -10.76 2.72 -11.05
N ARG A 98 -10.92 2.77 -9.72
CA ARG A 98 -10.19 3.65 -8.80
C ARG A 98 -9.41 2.82 -7.78
N ARG A 99 -8.70 3.49 -6.88
CA ARG A 99 -7.98 2.88 -5.76
C ARG A 99 -8.19 3.66 -4.47
N LEU A 100 -7.70 3.14 -3.36
CA LEU A 100 -7.51 3.96 -2.15
C LEU A 100 -6.33 4.93 -2.38
N PRO A 101 -6.34 6.12 -1.76
CA PRO A 101 -5.15 6.97 -1.73
C PRO A 101 -4.02 6.28 -0.97
N THR A 102 -2.77 6.57 -1.32
CA THR A 102 -1.64 6.21 -0.45
C THR A 102 -1.62 7.12 0.79
N GLN A 103 -0.89 6.74 1.82
CA GLN A 103 -0.66 7.59 2.98
C GLN A 103 -0.05 8.93 2.54
N ASP A 104 0.93 8.89 1.65
CA ASP A 104 1.63 10.08 1.18
C ASP A 104 0.72 11.01 0.37
N GLU A 105 -0.18 10.45 -0.45
CA GLU A 105 -1.21 11.22 -1.16
C GLU A 105 -2.23 11.86 -0.21
N TRP A 106 -2.67 11.10 0.78
CA TRP A 106 -3.61 11.59 1.78
C TRP A 106 -3.00 12.71 2.62
N GLU A 107 -1.78 12.52 3.13
CA GLU A 107 -1.06 13.53 3.90
C GLU A 107 -0.76 14.79 3.08
N PHE A 108 -0.34 14.63 1.82
CA PHE A 108 -0.11 15.77 0.93
C PHE A 108 -1.36 16.63 0.80
N ALA A 109 -2.51 16.00 0.54
CA ALA A 109 -3.79 16.68 0.35
C ALA A 109 -4.36 17.24 1.66
N ALA A 110 -4.10 16.60 2.79
CA ALA A 110 -4.59 17.00 4.10
C ALA A 110 -3.99 18.32 4.60
N ARG A 111 -2.74 18.65 4.22
CA ARG A 111 -2.07 19.91 4.59
C ARG A 111 -2.80 21.17 4.15
N ALA A 112 -3.65 21.06 3.14
CA ALA A 112 -4.38 22.20 2.60
C ALA A 112 -5.54 22.61 3.51
N ASP A 113 -5.69 23.93 3.71
CA ASP A 113 -6.88 24.53 4.33
C ASP A 113 -7.76 25.21 3.25
N ALA A 114 -8.74 26.02 3.66
CA ALA A 114 -9.64 26.72 2.75
C ALA A 114 -8.96 27.75 1.82
N THR A 115 -7.75 28.21 2.16
CA THR A 115 -7.05 29.32 1.51
C THR A 115 -5.61 29.02 1.05
N LYS A 116 -4.96 28.02 1.65
CA LYS A 116 -3.56 27.65 1.43
C LYS A 116 -3.46 26.18 1.03
N GLN A 117 -2.55 25.89 0.10
CA GLN A 117 -2.18 24.51 -0.28
C GLN A 117 -1.40 23.79 0.82
N ASP A 118 -0.70 24.55 1.67
CA ASP A 118 -0.03 24.05 2.87
C ASP A 118 -0.24 25.03 4.03
N ALA A 119 -1.04 24.60 5.00
CA ALA A 119 -1.30 25.30 6.24
C ALA A 119 -0.56 24.66 7.44
N SER A 120 0.28 23.65 7.20
CA SER A 120 0.94 22.87 8.27
C SER A 120 1.85 23.72 9.17
N THR A 121 2.37 24.84 8.66
CA THR A 121 3.20 25.78 9.42
C THR A 121 2.40 26.92 10.05
N ASP A 122 1.07 26.97 9.83
CA ASP A 122 0.21 27.99 10.41
C ASP A 122 -0.10 27.65 11.88
N PRO A 123 0.19 28.54 12.84
CA PRO A 123 -0.11 28.31 14.25
C PRO A 123 -1.59 28.02 14.54
N ALA A 124 -2.51 28.52 13.70
CA ALA A 124 -3.96 28.31 13.88
C ALA A 124 -4.44 26.95 13.35
N TYR A 125 -3.66 26.27 12.51
CA TYR A 125 -4.07 25.03 11.85
C TYR A 125 -4.14 23.85 12.83
N LEU A 126 -3.12 23.66 13.68
CA LEU A 126 -3.11 22.56 14.65
C LEU A 126 -4.27 22.62 15.67
N PRO A 127 -4.61 23.78 16.28
CA PRO A 127 -5.80 23.91 17.13
C PRO A 127 -7.11 23.50 16.44
N GLN A 128 -7.31 23.88 15.18
CA GLN A 128 -8.51 23.50 14.41
C GLN A 128 -8.59 21.99 14.19
N LEU A 129 -7.46 21.32 13.92
CA LEU A 129 -7.40 19.87 13.84
C LEU A 129 -7.80 19.23 15.17
N LEU A 130 -7.24 19.70 16.28
CA LEU A 130 -7.47 19.15 17.62
C LEU A 130 -8.91 19.31 18.10
N GLU A 131 -9.61 20.36 17.66
CA GLU A 131 -11.04 20.51 17.94
C GLU A 131 -11.84 19.29 17.47
N TRP A 132 -11.58 18.79 16.25
CA TRP A 132 -12.24 17.58 15.77
C TRP A 132 -11.91 16.34 16.62
N TYR A 133 -10.64 16.16 17.02
CA TYR A 133 -10.23 15.06 17.90
C TYR A 133 -10.91 15.09 19.27
N SER A 134 -11.32 16.27 19.72
CA SER A 134 -12.00 16.46 21.00
C SER A 134 -13.51 16.18 20.95
N LYS A 135 -14.10 16.04 19.75
CA LYS A 135 -15.53 15.76 19.60
C LYS A 135 -15.84 14.29 19.92
N PRO A 136 -16.85 14.01 20.76
CA PRO A 136 -17.28 12.64 21.04
C PRO A 136 -17.76 11.93 19.76
N ALA A 137 -17.31 10.69 19.57
CA ALA A 137 -17.70 9.83 18.45
C ALA A 137 -19.17 9.34 18.49
N THR A 138 -20.00 9.88 19.39
CA THR A 138 -21.40 9.50 19.60
C THR A 138 -22.40 10.33 18.79
N SER A 139 -21.93 11.37 18.10
CA SER A 139 -22.76 12.16 17.19
C SER A 139 -23.08 11.38 15.92
N ALA A 140 -24.32 11.46 15.45
CA ALA A 140 -24.69 10.88 14.16
C ALA A 140 -23.82 11.49 13.07
N LEU A 141 -23.29 10.65 12.17
CA LEU A 141 -22.45 11.11 11.08
C LEU A 141 -23.28 12.00 10.14
N GLU A 142 -22.79 13.21 9.94
CA GLU A 142 -23.43 14.19 9.07
C GLU A 142 -23.22 13.84 7.58
N ASP A 143 -23.96 14.54 6.73
CA ASP A 143 -23.79 14.47 5.29
C ASP A 143 -22.36 14.87 4.88
N VAL A 144 -21.72 14.09 4.01
CA VAL A 144 -20.33 14.36 3.57
C VAL A 144 -20.11 15.76 3.00
N ARG A 145 -21.18 16.44 2.55
CA ARG A 145 -21.13 17.81 2.02
C ARG A 145 -20.95 18.87 3.11
N THR A 146 -21.22 18.59 4.38
CA THR A 146 -21.01 19.55 5.49
C THR A 146 -19.54 19.73 5.83
N GLY A 147 -18.67 18.79 5.41
CA GLY A 147 -17.24 18.87 5.61
C GLY A 147 -16.64 20.15 5.02
N VAL A 148 -15.76 20.79 5.80
CA VAL A 148 -15.00 21.98 5.38
C VAL A 148 -14.22 21.67 4.11
N GLN A 149 -14.34 22.56 3.12
CA GLN A 149 -13.67 22.46 1.83
C GLN A 149 -12.29 23.13 1.88
N ASN A 150 -11.26 22.46 1.36
CA ASN A 150 -9.92 23.04 1.18
C ASN A 150 -9.73 23.64 -0.23
N VAL A 151 -8.57 24.25 -0.49
CA VAL A 151 -8.24 24.89 -1.79
C VAL A 151 -8.27 23.93 -2.99
N TYR A 152 -8.11 22.62 -2.78
CA TYR A 152 -8.24 21.62 -3.83
C TYR A 152 -9.69 21.22 -4.10
N GLY A 153 -10.62 21.73 -3.30
CA GLY A 153 -12.03 21.37 -3.35
C GLY A 153 -12.37 20.11 -2.58
N LEU A 154 -11.42 19.49 -1.87
CA LEU A 154 -11.69 18.32 -1.03
C LEU A 154 -12.42 18.75 0.24
N ARG A 155 -13.41 17.96 0.65
CA ARG A 155 -14.22 18.17 1.85
C ARG A 155 -13.90 17.14 2.90
N GLY A 156 -13.88 17.59 4.15
CA GLY A 156 -13.79 16.72 5.32
C GLY A 156 -12.51 15.91 5.42
N MET A 157 -11.37 16.42 4.91
CA MET A 157 -10.05 15.78 5.11
C MET A 157 -9.70 15.66 6.60
N HIS A 158 -10.17 16.62 7.39
CA HIS A 158 -10.07 16.63 8.85
C HIS A 158 -11.46 16.73 9.43
N GLY A 159 -12.14 15.60 9.58
CA GLY A 159 -13.53 15.60 10.02
C GLY A 159 -14.28 14.33 9.68
N LEU A 160 -15.49 14.22 10.24
CA LEU A 160 -16.47 13.15 10.01
C LEU A 160 -16.00 11.75 10.42
N VAL A 161 -15.03 11.18 9.72
CA VAL A 161 -14.53 9.83 9.91
C VAL A 161 -13.02 9.75 9.66
N TRP A 162 -12.39 8.76 10.27
CA TRP A 162 -11.09 8.26 9.82
C TRP A 162 -11.20 7.65 8.43
N GLU A 163 -10.09 7.58 7.70
CA GLU A 163 -10.08 7.10 6.32
C GLU A 163 -9.02 6.03 6.08
N TRP A 164 -9.42 4.91 5.47
CA TRP A 164 -8.48 3.91 4.99
C TRP A 164 -7.60 4.47 3.87
N VAL A 165 -6.30 4.17 3.95
CA VAL A 165 -5.31 4.37 2.89
C VAL A 165 -4.81 3.02 2.38
N GLN A 166 -4.27 2.99 1.17
CA GLN A 166 -3.82 1.78 0.49
C GLN A 166 -2.75 1.02 1.29
N ASP A 167 -1.82 1.75 1.88
CA ASP A 167 -0.60 1.28 2.56
C ASP A 167 -0.69 1.44 4.08
N PHE A 168 -1.90 1.25 4.65
CA PHE A 168 -2.15 1.46 6.09
C PHE A 168 -1.19 0.68 7.00
N ASN A 169 -0.69 -0.49 6.59
CA ASN A 169 0.19 -1.34 7.40
C ASN A 169 1.69 -1.26 7.03
N ALA A 170 2.09 -0.37 6.11
CA ALA A 170 3.46 -0.36 5.57
C ALA A 170 4.53 0.11 6.58
N THR A 171 4.15 0.87 7.62
CA THR A 171 5.14 1.37 8.61
C THR A 171 5.55 0.32 9.65
N LEU A 172 4.72 -0.71 9.88
CA LEU A 172 5.08 -1.84 10.75
C LEU A 172 6.14 -2.76 10.12
N LEU A 173 6.48 -2.58 8.84
CA LEU A 173 7.52 -3.34 8.13
C LEU A 173 8.86 -2.60 8.06
N MET A 174 8.93 -1.34 8.52
CA MET A 174 10.17 -0.55 8.55
C MET A 174 10.93 -0.65 9.89
N GLY A 175 10.69 -1.71 10.66
CA GLY A 175 11.59 -2.14 11.74
C GLY A 175 12.73 -2.96 11.15
N ASP A 176 13.95 -2.42 11.17
CA ASP A 176 15.16 -3.11 10.70
C ASP A 176 15.29 -4.47 11.41
N SER A 177 15.24 -5.57 10.65
CA SER A 177 15.31 -6.95 11.16
C SER A 177 16.66 -7.31 11.83
N ARG A 178 17.54 -6.32 12.04
CA ARG A 178 18.86 -6.44 12.64
C ARG A 178 18.89 -6.14 14.13
N SER A 179 17.83 -5.57 14.71
CA SER A 179 17.71 -5.38 16.17
C SER A 179 16.58 -6.23 16.73
N ASP A 180 16.96 -7.27 17.47
CA ASP A 180 16.16 -8.14 18.35
C ASP A 180 14.62 -8.05 18.24
N GLY A 181 14.02 -9.00 17.52
CA GLY A 181 12.55 -9.15 17.34
C GLY A 181 11.78 -9.57 18.60
N SER A 182 12.36 -9.44 19.79
CA SER A 182 11.74 -9.79 21.07
C SER A 182 10.80 -8.68 21.59
N LEU A 183 11.01 -7.42 21.18
CA LEU A 183 10.23 -6.26 21.61
C LEU A 183 8.88 -6.13 20.87
N GLU A 184 8.81 -6.58 19.62
CA GLU A 184 7.67 -6.35 18.71
C GLU A 184 6.41 -7.14 19.07
N ARG A 185 6.57 -8.36 19.62
CA ARG A 185 5.41 -9.23 19.87
C ARG A 185 4.61 -8.84 21.12
N LYS A 186 5.12 -7.93 21.95
CA LYS A 186 4.53 -7.55 23.25
C LYS A 186 3.95 -6.13 23.31
N LEU A 187 4.06 -5.32 22.26
CA LEU A 187 3.61 -3.93 22.27
C LEU A 187 2.34 -3.68 21.43
N PHE A 188 1.33 -4.53 21.57
CA PHE A 188 0.10 -4.40 20.75
C PHE A 188 -0.97 -3.43 21.30
N CYS A 189 -0.68 -2.71 22.38
CA CYS A 189 -1.48 -1.56 22.83
C CYS A 189 -0.56 -0.33 22.93
N GLY A 190 -0.26 0.28 21.78
CA GLY A 190 0.47 1.55 21.73
C GLY A 190 1.93 1.50 21.28
N ALA A 191 2.48 0.43 20.69
CA ALA A 191 3.80 0.52 19.98
C ALA A 191 3.86 1.71 19.00
N GLY A 192 2.70 2.05 18.44
CA GLY A 192 2.45 3.26 17.69
C GLY A 192 3.09 4.52 18.29
N SER A 193 2.91 4.72 19.59
CA SER A 193 3.32 5.94 20.29
C SER A 193 4.83 6.16 20.29
N LEU A 194 5.63 5.09 20.23
CA LEU A 194 7.09 5.15 20.38
C LEU A 194 7.80 5.67 19.14
N LEU A 195 7.15 5.61 17.97
CA LEU A 195 7.67 6.09 16.70
C LEU A 195 7.05 7.44 16.29
N ALA A 196 6.15 7.99 17.11
CA ALA A 196 5.66 9.35 16.93
C ALA A 196 6.79 10.33 17.24
N SER A 197 7.41 10.85 16.20
CA SER A 197 8.55 11.77 16.31
C SER A 197 8.21 13.13 16.94
N ASP A 198 6.93 13.49 17.06
CA ASP A 198 6.50 14.66 17.82
C ASP A 198 5.21 14.40 18.62
N VAL A 199 5.37 14.10 19.91
CA VAL A 199 4.27 13.91 20.87
C VAL A 199 3.54 15.21 21.22
N SER A 200 4.09 16.39 20.88
CA SER A 200 3.40 17.67 21.06
C SER A 200 2.30 17.89 20.02
N ASN A 201 2.35 17.16 18.90
CA ASN A 201 1.30 17.11 17.91
C ASN A 201 0.38 15.90 18.18
N TYR A 202 -0.52 16.03 19.16
CA TYR A 202 -1.43 14.95 19.57
C TYR A 202 -2.22 14.31 18.41
N ALA A 203 -2.56 15.08 17.38
CA ALA A 203 -3.21 14.57 16.16
C ALA A 203 -2.31 13.61 15.35
N ALA A 204 -1.01 13.86 15.27
CA ALA A 204 -0.01 12.94 14.69
C ALA A 204 0.00 11.61 15.42
N PHE A 205 0.12 11.70 16.74
CA PHE A 205 0.19 10.56 17.64
C PHE A 205 -1.03 9.67 17.49
N MET A 206 -2.24 10.25 17.53
CA MET A 206 -3.49 9.51 17.42
C MET A 206 -3.62 8.79 16.07
N ARG A 207 -3.23 9.43 14.96
CA ARG A 207 -3.18 8.82 13.63
C ARG A 207 -2.26 7.60 13.59
N TYR A 208 -1.04 7.78 14.07
CA TYR A 208 -0.04 6.72 14.05
C TYR A 208 -0.45 5.55 14.94
N ALA A 209 -0.90 5.84 16.17
CA ALA A 209 -1.37 4.84 17.12
C ALA A 209 -2.55 4.04 16.57
N LEU A 210 -3.58 4.72 16.05
CA LEU A 210 -4.72 4.06 15.43
C LEU A 210 -4.27 3.13 14.31
N ARG A 211 -3.47 3.65 13.37
CA ARG A 211 -2.99 2.89 12.21
C ARG A 211 -2.18 1.65 12.59
N SER A 212 -1.29 1.77 13.57
CA SER A 212 -0.49 0.64 14.09
C SER A 212 -1.32 -0.47 14.73
N SER A 213 -2.56 -0.17 15.15
CA SER A 213 -3.46 -1.12 15.79
C SER A 213 -4.44 -1.81 14.82
N LEU A 214 -4.61 -1.24 13.62
CA LEU A 214 -5.59 -1.71 12.64
C LEU A 214 -5.11 -2.97 11.91
N LYS A 215 -6.01 -3.93 11.74
CA LYS A 215 -5.85 -5.05 10.81
C LYS A 215 -6.79 -4.86 9.63
N GLY A 216 -6.44 -5.37 8.46
CA GLY A 216 -7.21 -5.15 7.23
C GLY A 216 -8.68 -5.61 7.31
N ALA A 217 -8.99 -6.59 8.16
CA ALA A 217 -10.36 -7.08 8.37
C ALA A 217 -11.18 -6.28 9.42
N TYR A 218 -10.57 -5.33 10.13
CA TYR A 218 -11.27 -4.59 11.20
C TYR A 218 -12.30 -3.63 10.61
N CYS A 219 -13.50 -3.60 11.21
CA CYS A 219 -14.60 -2.73 10.79
C CYS A 219 -14.96 -1.76 11.92
N VAL A 220 -14.33 -0.58 11.91
CA VAL A 220 -14.50 0.43 12.98
C VAL A 220 -15.61 1.42 12.60
N GLY A 221 -16.47 1.77 13.57
CA GLY A 221 -17.64 2.62 13.33
C GLY A 221 -17.35 4.09 13.02
N SER A 222 -16.12 4.54 13.24
CA SER A 222 -15.63 5.86 12.89
C SER A 222 -14.62 5.83 11.74
N LEU A 223 -14.46 4.70 11.03
CA LEU A 223 -13.49 4.52 9.94
C LEU A 223 -14.20 4.21 8.63
N GLY A 224 -14.08 5.13 7.68
CA GLY A 224 -14.55 5.03 6.31
C GLY A 224 -13.39 5.09 5.33
N PHE A 225 -13.64 5.64 4.13
CA PHE A 225 -12.62 5.81 3.10
C PHE A 225 -13.06 6.81 2.04
N ARG A 226 -12.10 7.26 1.24
CA ARG A 226 -12.32 7.98 -0.02
C ARG A 226 -11.52 7.34 -1.13
N ALA A 227 -11.95 7.56 -2.37
CA ALA A 227 -11.25 7.03 -3.54
C ALA A 227 -10.17 8.00 -4.04
N ALA A 228 -9.15 7.46 -4.69
CA ALA A 228 -8.15 8.17 -5.47
C ALA A 228 -7.98 7.50 -6.83
N GLN A 229 -7.41 8.22 -7.78
CA GLN A 229 -7.13 7.74 -9.11
C GLN A 229 -5.83 8.37 -9.60
N SER A 230 -4.91 7.54 -10.07
CA SER A 230 -3.67 8.03 -10.69
C SER A 230 -4.01 8.73 -12.00
N ILE A 231 -3.28 9.81 -12.33
CA ILE A 231 -3.38 10.40 -13.66
C ILE A 231 -2.76 9.41 -14.63
N THR A 232 -3.60 8.86 -15.50
CA THR A 232 -3.15 8.06 -16.63
C THR A 232 -2.98 9.03 -17.80
N PRO A 233 -1.78 9.22 -18.35
CA PRO A 233 -1.63 9.94 -19.60
C PRO A 233 -2.14 9.03 -20.73
N GLU A 234 -3.38 9.21 -21.15
CA GLU A 234 -3.77 8.67 -22.46
C GLU A 234 -3.10 9.53 -23.54
N ALA A 235 -2.21 8.89 -24.32
CA ALA A 235 -1.35 9.44 -25.39
C ALA A 235 0.02 10.01 -24.99
N VAL A 236 0.78 9.33 -24.14
CA VAL A 236 2.19 9.05 -24.46
C VAL A 236 2.42 7.56 -24.23
N SER A 237 2.96 6.89 -25.24
CA SER A 237 3.49 5.54 -25.17
C SER A 237 4.58 5.44 -24.08
N SER A 238 4.18 5.30 -22.82
CA SER A 238 5.00 4.73 -21.76
C SER A 238 4.16 3.65 -21.12
N ARG A 239 4.50 2.42 -21.49
CA ARG A 239 3.94 1.16 -21.04
C ARG A 239 3.89 1.18 -19.50
N THR A 240 2.76 1.54 -18.90
CA THR A 240 2.54 1.30 -17.47
C THR A 240 2.33 -0.19 -17.33
N LEU A 241 3.31 -0.83 -16.70
CA LEU A 241 3.41 -2.27 -16.63
C LEU A 241 2.46 -2.73 -15.51
N SER A 242 1.18 -2.88 -15.87
CA SER A 242 0.23 -3.64 -15.09
C SER A 242 0.67 -5.10 -15.14
N PHE A 243 1.26 -5.59 -14.05
CA PHE A 243 1.63 -7.00 -13.93
C PHE A 243 0.78 -7.67 -12.85
N THR A 244 0.04 -8.71 -13.25
CA THR A 244 -0.72 -9.55 -12.32
C THR A 244 0.17 -10.62 -11.68
N THR A 245 1.30 -10.94 -12.35
CA THR A 245 2.30 -11.90 -11.89
C THR A 245 3.71 -11.33 -12.11
N PRO A 246 4.74 -11.79 -11.36
CA PRO A 246 6.13 -11.39 -11.62
C PRO A 246 6.60 -11.64 -13.06
N TYR A 247 5.93 -12.52 -13.81
CA TYR A 247 6.24 -12.80 -15.21
C TYR A 247 5.76 -11.72 -16.19
N ASP A 248 4.84 -10.87 -15.77
CA ASP A 248 4.36 -9.74 -16.58
C ASP A 248 5.23 -8.49 -16.35
N LEU A 249 6.32 -8.60 -15.58
CA LEU A 249 7.34 -7.55 -15.40
C LEU A 249 8.07 -7.30 -16.72
N PRO A 250 7.94 -6.10 -17.30
CA PRO A 250 8.50 -5.80 -18.62
C PRO A 250 9.92 -5.23 -18.50
N GLY A 251 10.51 -4.85 -19.63
CA GLY A 251 11.86 -4.30 -19.73
C GLY A 251 12.88 -5.27 -20.35
N ASP A 252 14.10 -4.78 -20.58
CA ASP A 252 15.18 -5.52 -21.25
C ASP A 252 15.97 -6.39 -20.25
N TRP A 253 15.33 -7.45 -19.75
CA TRP A 253 15.98 -8.40 -18.85
C TRP A 253 17.05 -9.17 -19.62
N ARG A 254 18.25 -9.24 -19.07
CA ARG A 254 19.38 -9.93 -19.70
C ARG A 254 19.86 -11.08 -18.85
N ASN A 255 20.05 -12.24 -19.47
CA ASN A 255 20.57 -13.41 -18.78
C ASN A 255 22.10 -13.40 -18.72
N GLN A 256 22.69 -14.41 -18.07
CA GLN A 256 24.14 -14.59 -18.00
C GLN A 256 24.85 -14.67 -19.36
N ASP A 257 24.14 -15.08 -20.43
CA ASP A 257 24.66 -15.17 -21.80
C ASP A 257 24.47 -13.87 -22.60
N ASN A 258 24.05 -12.78 -21.93
CA ASN A 258 23.67 -11.50 -22.55
C ASN A 258 22.50 -11.61 -23.55
N LYS A 259 21.66 -12.65 -23.42
CA LYS A 259 20.44 -12.80 -24.21
C LYS A 259 19.29 -12.06 -23.53
N ALA A 260 18.56 -11.29 -24.33
CA ALA A 260 17.30 -10.70 -23.89
C ALA A 260 16.30 -11.82 -23.58
N LEU A 261 15.69 -11.79 -22.40
CA LEU A 261 14.77 -12.81 -21.94
C LEU A 261 13.51 -12.14 -21.39
N MET A 262 12.34 -12.42 -21.97
CA MET A 262 11.09 -11.96 -21.36
C MET A 262 10.76 -12.85 -20.16
N LEU A 263 10.47 -12.28 -18.98
CA LEU A 263 10.08 -13.08 -17.81
C LEU A 263 8.87 -13.97 -18.10
N ALA A 264 7.95 -13.55 -18.97
CA ALA A 264 6.85 -14.36 -19.48
C ALA A 264 7.28 -15.73 -20.06
N SER A 265 8.50 -15.83 -20.62
CA SER A 265 9.04 -17.09 -21.16
C SER A 265 9.37 -18.12 -20.07
N LEU A 266 9.42 -17.72 -18.80
CA LEU A 266 9.67 -18.62 -17.68
C LEU A 266 8.41 -19.37 -17.23
N ARG A 267 7.23 -19.01 -17.74
CA ARG A 267 5.94 -19.67 -17.45
C ARG A 267 5.92 -21.13 -17.86
N GLY A 268 5.03 -21.90 -17.24
CA GLY A 268 4.76 -23.31 -17.61
C GLY A 268 5.72 -24.35 -17.04
N LYS A 269 6.77 -23.92 -16.30
CA LYS A 269 7.63 -24.81 -15.50
C LYS A 269 7.60 -24.39 -14.04
N VAL A 270 7.84 -25.33 -13.13
CA VAL A 270 8.02 -25.02 -11.70
C VAL A 270 9.32 -24.23 -11.57
N ARG A 271 9.26 -23.06 -10.91
CA ARG A 271 10.41 -22.17 -10.71
C ARG A 271 10.68 -21.97 -9.23
N VAL A 272 11.94 -22.14 -8.84
CA VAL A 272 12.45 -21.71 -7.53
C VAL A 272 13.18 -20.39 -7.76
N LEU A 273 12.64 -19.31 -7.21
CA LEU A 273 13.07 -17.95 -7.51
C LEU A 273 13.58 -17.23 -6.27
N THR A 274 14.68 -16.49 -6.43
CA THR A 274 15.20 -15.60 -5.42
C THR A 274 15.67 -14.28 -6.03
N MET A 275 15.74 -13.24 -5.21
CA MET A 275 16.24 -11.92 -5.59
C MET A 275 17.50 -11.59 -4.79
N GLY A 276 18.47 -10.93 -5.41
CA GLY A 276 19.71 -10.56 -4.74
C GLY A 276 20.67 -9.78 -5.62
N PHE A 277 21.93 -9.74 -5.22
CA PHE A 277 23.01 -9.17 -6.02
C PHE A 277 24.31 -9.92 -5.74
N THR A 278 25.17 -10.11 -6.74
CA THR A 278 26.32 -11.03 -6.64
C THR A 278 27.35 -10.59 -5.59
N ARG A 279 27.44 -9.29 -5.30
CA ARG A 279 28.34 -8.73 -4.27
C ARG A 279 27.82 -8.86 -2.83
N CYS A 280 26.62 -9.39 -2.61
CA CYS A 280 26.06 -9.55 -1.27
C CYS A 280 26.83 -10.60 -0.47
N LYS A 281 27.46 -10.18 0.64
CA LYS A 281 28.31 -11.06 1.46
C LYS A 281 27.58 -11.80 2.59
N PHE A 282 26.29 -11.54 2.79
CA PHE A 282 25.56 -12.01 3.97
C PHE A 282 24.44 -12.99 3.61
N ALA A 283 23.29 -12.48 3.17
CA ALA A 283 22.10 -13.29 2.96
C ALA A 283 22.15 -14.11 1.67
N CYS A 284 22.63 -13.53 0.57
CA CYS A 284 22.60 -14.18 -0.74
C CYS A 284 23.38 -15.50 -0.80
N PRO A 285 24.60 -15.63 -0.22
CA PRO A 285 25.32 -16.90 -0.22
C PRO A 285 24.55 -18.03 0.46
N ARG A 286 23.85 -17.71 1.56
CA ARG A 286 23.02 -18.70 2.27
C ARG A 286 21.81 -19.12 1.45
N ILE A 287 21.11 -18.16 0.86
CA ILE A 287 19.93 -18.43 0.03
C ILE A 287 20.29 -19.25 -1.21
N LEU A 288 21.40 -18.93 -1.88
CA LEU A 288 21.91 -19.70 -3.01
C LEU A 288 22.29 -21.12 -2.60
N SER A 289 22.92 -21.28 -1.43
CA SER A 289 23.23 -22.60 -0.87
C SER A 289 21.97 -23.43 -0.59
N ASP A 290 20.92 -22.82 -0.03
CA ASP A 290 19.63 -23.48 0.23
C ASP A 290 18.97 -23.92 -1.09
N MET A 291 19.01 -23.08 -2.13
CA MET A 291 18.50 -23.43 -3.46
C MET A 291 19.29 -24.56 -4.13
N GLN A 292 20.63 -24.58 -4.01
CA GLN A 292 21.44 -25.71 -4.47
C GLN A 292 21.15 -26.99 -3.67
N HIS A 293 20.78 -26.88 -2.40
CA HIS A 293 20.32 -28.02 -1.62
C HIS A 293 18.99 -28.57 -2.15
N ILE A 294 18.04 -27.70 -2.50
CA ILE A 294 16.79 -28.09 -3.16
C ILE A 294 17.09 -28.81 -4.49
N GLU A 295 17.95 -28.24 -5.34
CA GLU A 295 18.34 -28.86 -6.62
C GLU A 295 18.87 -30.28 -6.42
N ARG A 296 19.79 -30.47 -5.47
CA ARG A 296 20.35 -31.81 -5.16
C ARG A 296 19.29 -32.76 -4.62
N ALA A 297 18.38 -32.29 -3.78
CA ALA A 297 17.32 -33.10 -3.18
C ALA A 297 16.29 -33.59 -4.21
N LEU A 298 16.09 -32.86 -5.32
CA LEU A 298 15.18 -33.24 -6.41
C LEU A 298 15.74 -34.39 -7.27
N GLY A 299 17.05 -34.65 -7.26
CA GLY A 299 17.65 -35.71 -8.07
C GLY A 299 17.30 -35.58 -9.55
N LYS A 300 16.69 -36.61 -10.15
CA LYS A 300 16.28 -36.59 -11.57
C LYS A 300 15.17 -35.60 -11.87
N ASP A 301 14.37 -35.21 -10.89
CA ASP A 301 13.27 -34.25 -11.09
C ASP A 301 13.78 -32.81 -11.22
N ALA A 302 15.07 -32.56 -10.95
CA ALA A 302 15.69 -31.26 -11.15
C ALA A 302 15.58 -30.79 -12.62
N ASP A 303 15.55 -31.71 -13.59
CA ASP A 303 15.36 -31.39 -15.03
C ASP A 303 14.01 -30.71 -15.32
N GLN A 304 13.03 -30.89 -14.43
CA GLN A 304 11.69 -30.32 -14.55
C GLN A 304 11.54 -28.97 -13.82
N VAL A 305 12.56 -28.56 -13.04
CA VAL A 305 12.54 -27.37 -12.19
C VAL A 305 13.58 -26.36 -12.65
N GLY A 306 13.18 -25.10 -12.80
CA GLY A 306 14.11 -24.02 -13.12
C GLY A 306 14.47 -23.19 -11.90
N PHE A 307 15.76 -22.99 -11.65
CA PHE A 307 16.27 -22.13 -10.59
C PHE A 307 16.61 -20.75 -11.17
N VAL A 308 16.01 -19.70 -10.60
CA VAL A 308 16.12 -18.33 -11.13
C VAL A 308 16.66 -17.39 -10.06
N PHE A 309 17.80 -16.77 -10.34
CA PHE A 309 18.35 -15.68 -9.55
C PHE A 309 18.08 -14.35 -10.26
N LEU A 310 17.22 -13.52 -9.67
CA LEU A 310 16.94 -12.17 -10.16
C LEU A 310 17.89 -11.17 -9.50
N SER A 311 18.81 -10.61 -10.27
CA SER A 311 19.64 -9.51 -9.80
C SER A 311 18.87 -8.20 -9.76
N ILE A 312 18.92 -7.54 -8.60
CA ILE A 312 18.43 -6.18 -8.37
C ILE A 312 19.57 -5.14 -8.38
N ASP A 313 20.73 -5.49 -8.93
CA ASP A 313 21.90 -4.61 -9.02
C ASP A 313 22.54 -4.65 -10.42
N PRO A 314 21.80 -4.22 -11.46
CA PRO A 314 22.22 -4.38 -12.85
C PRO A 314 23.44 -3.54 -13.22
N GLN A 315 23.84 -2.58 -12.38
CA GLN A 315 25.08 -1.83 -12.57
C GLN A 315 26.32 -2.69 -12.33
N PHE A 316 26.24 -3.65 -11.40
CA PHE A 316 27.37 -4.51 -11.03
C PHE A 316 27.23 -5.93 -11.61
N ASP A 317 26.01 -6.47 -11.61
CA ASP A 317 25.73 -7.84 -12.05
C ASP A 317 25.61 -7.94 -13.58
N THR A 318 26.72 -7.64 -14.26
CA THR A 318 26.84 -7.82 -15.71
C THR A 318 26.75 -9.30 -16.10
N PRO A 319 26.45 -9.64 -17.37
CA PRO A 319 26.46 -11.03 -17.85
C PRO A 319 27.76 -11.78 -17.53
N ALA A 320 28.90 -11.09 -17.63
CA ALA A 320 30.21 -11.66 -17.27
C ALA A 320 30.30 -11.96 -15.76
N GLN A 321 29.83 -11.07 -14.90
CA GLN A 321 29.83 -11.27 -13.45
C GLN A 321 28.88 -12.40 -13.04
N MET A 322 27.67 -12.45 -13.60
CA MET A 322 26.72 -13.54 -13.33
C MET A 322 27.27 -14.90 -13.78
N THR A 323 27.92 -14.96 -14.95
CA THR A 323 28.62 -16.16 -15.43
C THR A 323 29.74 -16.57 -14.48
N ALA A 324 30.55 -15.61 -13.99
CA ALA A 324 31.59 -15.88 -13.01
C ALA A 324 31.02 -16.46 -11.71
N THR A 325 29.90 -15.92 -11.20
CA THR A 325 29.22 -16.43 -10.00
C THR A 325 28.68 -17.86 -10.20
N ILE A 326 28.10 -18.17 -11.35
CA ILE A 326 27.65 -19.54 -11.69
C ILE A 326 28.83 -20.53 -11.64
N HIS A 327 29.98 -20.13 -12.21
CA HIS A 327 31.20 -20.94 -12.20
C HIS A 327 31.80 -21.10 -10.80
N GLU A 328 31.93 -20.00 -10.05
CA GLU A 328 32.48 -19.98 -8.68
C GLU A 328 31.70 -20.92 -7.76
N HIS A 329 30.36 -20.88 -7.85
CA HIS A 329 29.48 -21.70 -7.03
C HIS A 329 29.17 -23.09 -7.63
N LYS A 330 29.79 -23.45 -8.76
CA LYS A 330 29.62 -24.74 -9.46
C LYS A 330 28.14 -25.07 -9.75
N MET A 331 27.37 -24.07 -10.14
CA MET A 331 25.95 -24.23 -10.48
C MET A 331 25.80 -24.83 -11.87
N ASN A 332 24.77 -25.66 -12.07
CA ASN A 332 24.48 -26.23 -13.39
C ASN A 332 23.83 -25.15 -14.30
N PRO A 333 24.49 -24.69 -15.37
CA PRO A 333 23.96 -23.64 -16.24
C PRO A 333 22.71 -24.07 -17.02
N VAL A 334 22.38 -25.37 -17.05
CA VAL A 334 21.13 -25.89 -17.62
C VAL A 334 19.94 -25.65 -16.69
N HIS A 335 20.14 -25.76 -15.37
CA HIS A 335 19.07 -25.59 -14.38
C HIS A 335 18.97 -24.16 -13.87
N TRP A 336 20.08 -23.43 -13.87
CA TRP A 336 20.20 -22.10 -13.30
C TRP A 336 20.18 -21.01 -14.36
N THR A 337 19.32 -20.02 -14.14
CA THR A 337 19.28 -18.80 -14.94
C THR A 337 19.46 -17.60 -14.03
N PHE A 338 20.47 -16.79 -14.32
CA PHE A 338 20.69 -15.52 -13.65
C PHE A 338 20.18 -14.41 -14.58
N LEU A 339 19.38 -13.50 -14.04
CA LEU A 339 18.73 -12.45 -14.80
C LEU A 339 18.96 -11.10 -14.14
N ALA A 340 19.55 -10.17 -14.88
CA ALA A 340 19.68 -8.79 -14.44
C ALA A 340 18.39 -8.01 -14.75
N ALA A 341 17.88 -7.30 -13.74
CA ALA A 341 16.76 -6.39 -13.90
C ALA A 341 17.16 -5.18 -14.77
N PRO A 342 16.23 -4.61 -15.56
CA PRO A 342 16.46 -3.37 -16.29
C PRO A 342 16.82 -2.22 -15.34
N THR A 343 17.78 -1.36 -15.73
CA THR A 343 18.29 -0.26 -14.89
C THR A 343 17.22 0.77 -14.54
N ASP A 344 16.18 0.90 -15.37
CA ASP A 344 15.02 1.78 -15.16
C ASP A 344 13.97 1.20 -14.20
N ILE A 345 14.02 -0.10 -13.91
CA ILE A 345 13.09 -0.80 -13.00
C ILE A 345 13.65 -0.87 -11.57
N VAL A 346 14.97 -0.89 -11.42
CA VAL A 346 15.63 -0.86 -10.11
C VAL A 346 15.78 0.60 -9.66
N GLN A 347 14.77 1.14 -8.98
CA GLN A 347 14.91 2.45 -8.33
C GLN A 347 15.91 2.35 -7.17
N GLN A 348 17.04 3.04 -7.31
CA GLN A 348 17.97 3.28 -6.21
C GLN A 348 17.32 4.27 -5.24
N THR A 349 16.82 3.78 -4.11
CA THR A 349 16.42 4.59 -2.95
C THR A 349 17.62 5.12 -2.20
#